data_AF-A0A8T5HRM6-F1
#
_entry.id   AF-A0A8T5HRM6-F1
#
_cell.length_a   1.000
_cell.length_b   1.000
_cell.length_c   1.000
_cell.angle_alpha   90.00
_cell.angle_beta   90.00
_cell.angle_gamma   90.00
#
_symmetry.space_group_name_H-M   'P 1'
#
loop_
_entity.id
_entity.type
_entity.pdbx_description
1 polymer ?
#
loop_
_entity_poly.entity_id
_entity_poly.type
_entity_poly.pdbx_seq_one_letter_code
_entity_poly.pdbx_strand_id
1 'polypeptide(L)' 'MVKKVVRRRAREDNSGIFIPAGALLGLGYGAMTGNWAAGVLTGLGLGFLVMAIVKVFGK' A
#
# COMPACT_ATOMS: atom_id res chain seq x y z
N MET A 1 -16.47 25.16 25.74
CA MET A 1 -15.43 24.80 24.76
C MET A 1 -15.71 23.38 24.25
N VAL A 2 -16.39 23.23 23.11
CA VAL A 2 -16.85 21.90 22.62
C VAL A 2 -15.75 21.28 21.75
N LYS A 3 -15.14 20.18 22.21
CA LYS A 3 -14.20 19.38 21.41
C LYS A 3 -14.96 18.70 20.27
N LYS A 4 -14.84 19.21 19.05
CA LYS A 4 -15.24 18.50 17.82
C LYS A 4 -14.33 17.28 17.66
N VAL A 5 -14.81 16.11 18.04
CA VAL A 5 -14.18 14.83 17.71
C VAL A 5 -14.38 14.61 16.21
N VAL A 6 -13.37 14.96 15.42
CA VAL A 6 -13.34 14.69 13.98
C VAL A 6 -13.26 13.17 13.80
N ARG A 7 -14.40 12.51 13.61
CA ARG A 7 -14.43 11.12 13.12
C ARG A 7 -13.92 11.14 11.68
N ARG A 8 -12.66 10.77 11.46
CA ARG A 8 -12.13 10.46 10.12
C ARG A 8 -12.98 9.31 9.59
N ARG A 9 -13.84 9.59 8.61
CA ARG A 9 -14.50 8.55 7.82
C ARG A 9 -13.36 7.85 7.07
N ALA A 10 -12.92 6.70 7.56
CA ALA A 10 -12.17 5.76 6.76
C ALA A 10 -13.14 5.33 5.66
N ARG A 11 -13.06 5.98 4.49
CA ARG A 11 -13.66 5.39 3.30
C ARG A 11 -12.95 4.06 3.13
N GLU A 12 -13.67 2.96 3.28
CA GLU A 12 -13.26 1.60 2.91
C GLU A 12 -13.11 1.53 1.38
N ASP A 13 -12.18 2.32 0.85
CA ASP A 13 -11.65 2.10 -0.49
C ASP A 13 -10.62 0.98 -0.32
N ASN A 14 -11.02 -0.26 -0.63
CA ASN A 14 -10.15 -1.45 -0.64
C ASN A 14 -8.83 -1.20 -1.42
N SER A 15 -8.82 -0.19 -2.29
CA SER A 15 -7.65 0.40 -2.95
C SER A 15 -6.49 0.76 -2.00
N GLY A 16 -6.77 1.07 -0.72
CA GLY A 16 -5.73 1.39 0.27
C GLY A 16 -4.88 0.19 0.73
N ILE A 17 -5.30 -1.04 0.46
CA ILE A 17 -4.63 -2.27 0.92
C ILE A 17 -3.45 -2.69 0.02
N PHE A 18 -3.44 -2.27 -1.25
CA PHE A 18 -2.40 -2.68 -2.20
C PHE A 18 -1.00 -2.18 -1.84
N ILE A 19 -0.89 -1.00 -1.21
CA ILE A 19 0.39 -0.43 -0.78
C ILE A 19 0.98 -1.21 0.41
N PRO A 20 0.27 -1.41 1.55
CA PRO A 20 0.80 -2.22 2.65
C PRO A 20 1.03 -3.68 2.26
N ALA A 21 0.20 -4.25 1.38
CA ALA A 21 0.41 -5.60 0.84
C ALA A 21 1.70 -5.65 -0.01
N GLY A 22 1.91 -4.70 -0.91
CA GLY A 22 3.12 -4.57 -1.71
C GLY A 22 4.37 -4.41 -0.84
N ALA A 23 4.30 -3.59 0.21
CA ALA A 23 5.40 -3.41 1.17
C ALA A 23 5.78 -4.73 1.88
N LEU A 24 4.79 -5.50 2.34
CA LEU A 24 5.01 -6.79 3.01
C LEU A 24 5.59 -7.84 2.05
N LEU A 25 5.09 -7.90 0.82
CA LEU A 25 5.64 -8.78 -0.21
C LEU A 25 7.09 -8.37 -0.57
N GLY A 26 7.35 -7.07 -0.67
CA GLY A 26 8.67 -6.53 -0.88
C GLY A 26 9.65 -6.83 0.24
N LEU A 27 9.21 -6.74 1.50
CA LEU A 27 10.00 -7.15 2.66
C LEU A 27 10.36 -8.63 2.60
N GLY A 28 9.39 -9.51 2.28
CA GLY A 28 9.63 -10.94 2.15
C GLY A 28 10.62 -11.26 1.02
N TYR A 29 10.45 -10.64 -0.14
CA TYR A 29 11.36 -10.82 -1.28
C TYR A 29 12.77 -10.24 -1.01
N GLY A 30 12.83 -9.09 -0.34
CA GLY A 30 14.09 -8.47 0.10
C GLY A 30 14.84 -9.32 1.12
N ALA A 31 14.12 -9.99 2.01
CA ALA A 31 14.69 -10.94 2.96
C ALA A 31 15.34 -12.14 2.25
N MET A 32 14.70 -12.69 1.22
CA MET A 32 15.20 -13.85 0.47
C MET A 32 16.41 -13.51 -0.41
N THR A 33 16.48 -12.29 -0.94
CA THR A 33 17.58 -11.84 -1.82
C THR A 33 18.74 -11.19 -1.06
N GLY A 34 18.61 -11.01 0.25
CA GLY A 34 19.58 -10.30 1.09
C GLY A 34 19.61 -8.78 0.87
N ASN A 35 18.77 -8.25 -0.02
CA ASN A 35 18.68 -6.83 -0.33
C ASN A 35 17.31 -6.27 0.08
N TRP A 36 17.21 -5.96 1.37
CA TRP A 36 16.00 -5.42 2.00
C TRP A 36 15.49 -4.16 1.32
N ALA A 37 16.37 -3.20 1.04
CA ALA A 37 16.00 -1.94 0.41
C ALA A 37 15.40 -2.17 -0.98
N ALA A 38 16.06 -2.98 -1.81
CA ALA A 38 15.58 -3.28 -3.16
C ALA A 38 14.23 -4.04 -3.12
N GLY A 39 14.09 -5.01 -2.22
CA GLY A 39 12.84 -5.75 -2.06
C GLY A 39 11.68 -4.85 -1.68
N VAL A 40 11.84 -4.01 -0.65
CA VAL A 40 10.79 -3.09 -0.18
C VAL A 40 10.43 -2.07 -1.25
N LEU A 41 11.42 -1.45 -1.90
CA LEU A 41 11.18 -0.49 -2.99
C LEU A 41 10.45 -1.13 -4.15
N THR A 42 10.82 -2.36 -4.53
CA THR A 42 10.16 -3.10 -5.60
C THR A 42 8.74 -3.47 -5.22
N GLY A 43 8.52 -3.97 -4.00
CA GLY A 43 7.19 -4.32 -3.50
C GLY A 43 6.25 -3.12 -3.38
N LEU A 44 6.75 -1.98 -2.89
CA LEU A 44 6.01 -0.72 -2.87
C LEU A 44 5.70 -0.23 -4.28
N GLY A 45 6.68 -0.25 -5.18
CA GLY A 45 6.51 0.13 -6.58
C GLY A 45 5.43 -0.71 -7.27
N LEU A 46 5.45 -2.03 -7.07
CA LEU A 46 4.42 -2.94 -7.58
C LEU A 46 3.06 -2.70 -6.92
N GLY A 47 3.01 -2.45 -5.61
CA GLY A 47 1.77 -2.12 -4.91
C GLY A 47 1.10 -0.85 -5.45
N PHE A 48 1.89 0.20 -5.71
CA PHE A 48 1.41 1.42 -6.37
C PHE A 48 0.99 1.18 -7.81
N LEU A 49 1.74 0.38 -8.57
CA LEU A 49 1.41 0.06 -9.96
C LEU A 49 0.07 -0.69 -10.05
N VAL A 50 -0.13 -1.72 -9.23
CA VAL A 50 -1.39 -2.48 -9.18
C VAL A 50 -2.54 -1.58 -8.73
N MET A 51 -2.35 -0.74 -7.71
CA MET A 51 -3.36 0.23 -7.29
C MET A 51 -3.73 1.20 -8.43
N ALA A 52 -2.75 1.70 -9.17
CA ALA A 52 -2.98 2.59 -10.29
C ALA A 52 -3.75 1.89 -11.41
N ILE A 53 -3.39 0.65 -11.75
CA ILE A 53 -4.09 -0.18 -12.73
C ILE A 53 -5.54 -0.42 -12.27
N VAL A 54 -5.75 -0.88 -11.03
CA VAL A 54 -7.09 -1.11 -10.48
C VAL A 54 -7.92 0.17 -10.46
N LYS A 55 -7.31 1.33 -10.17
CA LYS A 55 -8.02 2.61 -10.18
C LYS A 55 -8.36 3.11 -11.59
N VAL A 56 -7.50 2.83 -12.57
CA VAL A 56 -7.70 3.24 -13.97
C VAL A 56 -8.70 2.33 -14.68
N PHE A 57 -8.64 1.01 -14.44
CA PHE A 57 -9.47 0.01 -15.12
C PHE A 57 -10.70 -0.43 -14.30
N GLY A 58 -10.69 -0.23 -12.98
CA GLY A 58 -11.74 -0.70 -12.07
C GLY A 58 -13.00 0.18 -11.99
N LYS A 59 -12.98 1.35 -12.62
CA LYS A 59 -14.06 2.36 -12.66
C LYS A 59 -14.35 3.04 -11.32
#